data_AF-Q4TD19-F1
#
_entry.id   AF-Q4TD19-F1
#
_cell.length_a   1.000
_cell.length_b   1.000
_cell.length_c   1.000
_cell.angle_alpha   90.00
_cell.angle_beta   90.00
_cell.angle_gamma   90.00
#
_symmetry.space_group_name_H-M   'P 1'
#
loop_
_entity.id
_entity.type
_entity.pdbx_description
1 polymer ?
#
loop_
_entity_poly.entity_id
_entity_poly.type
_entity_poly.pdbx_seq_one_letter_code
_entity_poly.pdbx_strand_id
1 'polypeptide(L)' 'GWAHVVCALYIPEVEFANVSTMEPIVLQSVPHDRYNKTCYICEDQGRESKAATGACMTCNKHGCRQAFHVTW' A
#
# COMPACT_ATOMS: atom_id res chain seq x y z
N GLY A 1 2.06 9.86 11.95
CA GLY A 1 2.80 8.88 11.14
C GLY A 1 3.22 9.53 9.84
N TRP A 2 4.12 8.92 9.09
CA TRP A 2 4.57 9.39 7.76
C TRP A 2 4.20 8.34 6.71
N ALA A 3 3.86 8.77 5.50
CA ALA A 3 3.58 7.90 4.37
C ALA A 3 4.17 8.51 3.10
N HIS A 4 4.57 7.66 2.15
CA HIS A 4 5.00 8.16 0.84
C HIS A 4 3.78 8.66 0.05
N VAL A 5 3.94 9.81 -0.60
CA VAL A 5 2.92 10.36 -1.51
C VAL A 5 2.56 9.35 -2.61
N VAL A 6 3.55 8.62 -3.14
CA VAL A 6 3.30 7.58 -4.14
C VAL A 6 2.44 6.44 -3.58
N CYS A 7 2.66 6.01 -2.34
CA CYS A 7 1.83 4.98 -1.71
C CYS A 7 0.37 5.45 -1.58
N ALA A 8 0.17 6.72 -1.21
CA ALA A 8 -1.15 7.32 -1.12
C ALA A 8 -1.86 7.45 -2.48
N LEU A 9 -1.12 7.66 -3.57
CA LEU A 9 -1.69 7.74 -4.92
C LEU A 9 -2.14 6.37 -5.47
N TYR A 10 -1.45 5.29 -5.12
CA TYR A 10 -1.72 3.96 -5.67
C TYR A 10 -2.62 3.08 -4.80
N ILE A 11 -2.86 3.45 -3.53
CA ILE A 11 -3.82 2.79 -2.66
C ILE A 11 -5.12 3.60 -2.68
N PRO A 12 -6.20 3.11 -3.33
CA PRO A 12 -7.40 3.90 -3.61
C PRO A 12 -8.10 4.44 -2.37
N GLU A 13 -7.96 3.73 -1.25
CA GLU A 13 -8.61 4.08 0.02
C GLU A 13 -7.81 5.08 0.85
N VAL A 14 -6.62 5.49 0.40
CA VAL A 14 -5.86 6.57 1.01
C VAL A 14 -6.33 7.90 0.45
N GLU A 15 -6.58 8.85 1.33
CA GLU A 15 -7.10 10.17 0.96
C GLU A 15 -6.10 11.26 1.31
N PHE A 16 -6.22 12.42 0.66
CA PHE A 16 -5.53 13.64 1.05
C PHE A 16 -6.56 14.62 1.59
N ALA A 17 -6.33 15.18 2.78
CA ALA A 17 -7.25 16.16 3.34
C ALA A 17 -7.30 17.44 2.50
N ASN A 18 -6.20 17.79 1.82
CA ASN A 18 -6.17 18.82 0.79
C ASN A 18 -5.42 18.27 -0.44
N VAL A 19 -6.11 18.17 -1.58
CA VAL A 19 -5.55 17.65 -2.83
C VAL A 19 -4.59 18.62 -3.52
N SER A 20 -4.71 19.92 -3.26
CA SER A 20 -3.83 20.95 -3.84
C SER A 20 -2.44 20.94 -3.20
N THR A 21 -2.39 20.73 -1.89
CA THR A 21 -1.13 20.62 -1.12
C THR A 21 -0.69 19.15 -0.92
N MET A 22 -1.57 18.19 -1.22
CA MET A 22 -1.39 16.76 -0.99
C MET A 22 -1.06 16.42 0.48
N GLU A 23 -1.66 17.14 1.41
CA GLU A 23 -1.43 16.96 2.84
C GLU A 23 -2.64 17.40 3.70
N PRO A 24 -2.78 16.86 4.92
CA PRO A 24 -2.18 15.62 5.39
C PRO A 24 -2.71 14.37 4.65
N ILE A 25 -1.91 13.31 4.63
CA ILE A 25 -2.32 11.98 4.16
C ILE A 25 -3.22 11.35 5.23
N VAL A 26 -4.41 10.93 4.82
CA VAL A 26 -5.46 10.36 5.66
C VAL A 26 -5.56 8.85 5.38
N LEU A 27 -5.26 8.04 6.41
CA LEU A 27 -5.25 6.57 6.34
C LEU A 27 -6.46 5.91 6.99
N GLN A 28 -7.38 6.70 7.56
CA GLN A 28 -8.52 6.20 8.35
C GLN A 28 -9.50 5.33 7.53
N SER A 29 -9.58 5.61 6.22
CA SER A 29 -10.47 4.94 5.28
C SER A 29 -9.86 3.65 4.71
N VAL A 30 -8.60 3.34 5.03
CA VAL A 30 -7.89 2.17 4.48
C VAL A 30 -8.34 0.88 5.20
N PRO A 31 -8.89 -0.12 4.49
CA PRO A 31 -9.38 -1.34 5.10
C PRO A 31 -8.23 -2.23 5.60
N HIS A 32 -8.49 -2.99 6.67
CA HIS A 32 -7.53 -3.94 7.24
C HIS A 32 -7.01 -4.97 6.22
N ASP A 33 -7.82 -5.34 5.23
CA ASP A 33 -7.42 -6.21 4.14
C ASP A 33 -6.17 -5.74 3.39
N ARG A 34 -5.91 -4.43 3.31
CA ARG A 34 -4.69 -3.88 2.68
C ARG A 34 -3.44 -4.16 3.52
N TYR A 35 -3.58 -4.19 4.84
CA TYR A 35 -2.48 -4.43 5.77
C TYR A 35 -2.20 -5.92 6.02
N ASN A 36 -3.18 -6.79 5.73
CA ASN A 36 -3.08 -8.24 5.92
C ASN A 36 -2.58 -8.99 4.68
N LYS A 37 -1.93 -8.30 3.74
CA LYS A 37 -1.35 -8.94 2.54
C LYS A 37 0.16 -9.05 2.68
N THR A 38 0.69 -10.08 2.04
CA THR A 38 2.13 -10.29 1.92
C THR A 38 2.61 -9.79 0.57
N CYS A 39 3.64 -8.94 0.58
CA CYS A 39 4.29 -8.44 -0.61
C CYS A 39 5.20 -9.52 -1.22
N TYR A 40 4.81 -10.06 -2.38
CA TYR A 40 5.58 -11.12 -3.05
C TYR A 40 6.98 -10.66 -3.45
N ILE A 41 7.17 -9.36 -3.73
CA ILE A 41 8.47 -8.77 -4.09
C ILE A 41 9.41 -8.77 -2.87
N CYS A 42 8.87 -8.46 -1.69
CA CYS A 42 9.65 -8.49 -0.45
C CYS A 42 10.05 -9.93 -0.09
N GLU A 43 9.17 -10.91 -0.29
CA GLU A 43 9.50 -12.33 -0.12
C GLU A 43 10.60 -12.78 -1.09
N ASP A 44 10.47 -12.47 -2.38
CA ASP A 44 11.46 -12.82 -3.42
C ASP A 44 12.85 -12.22 -3.14
N GLN A 45 12.89 -11.06 -2.47
CA GLN A 45 14.12 -10.40 -2.03
C GLN A 45 14.65 -10.87 -0.67
N GLY A 46 14.05 -11.90 -0.06
CA GLY A 46 14.45 -12.41 1.26
C GLY A 46 14.13 -11.45 2.42
N ARG A 47 13.18 -10.52 2.23
CA ARG A 47 12.72 -9.52 3.22
C ARG A 47 11.38 -9.93 3.82
N GLU A 48 11.26 -11.18 4.24
CA GLU A 48 10.03 -11.80 4.78
C GLU A 48 9.45 -11.01 5.95
N SER A 49 10.31 -10.52 6.86
CA SER A 49 9.90 -9.68 8.00
C SER A 49 9.25 -8.36 7.61
N LYS A 50 9.53 -7.87 6.40
CA LYS A 50 8.91 -6.66 5.84
C LYS A 50 7.74 -6.98 4.91
N ALA A 51 7.64 -8.21 4.41
CA ALA A 51 6.63 -8.58 3.43
C ALA A 51 5.20 -8.40 3.94
N ALA A 52 4.95 -8.59 5.24
CA ALA A 52 3.66 -8.38 5.89
C ALA A 52 3.52 -7.03 6.62
N THR A 53 4.40 -6.06 6.35
CA THR A 53 4.37 -4.73 7.01
C THR A 53 3.70 -3.68 6.15
N GLY A 54 2.94 -2.75 6.74
CA GLY A 54 2.28 -1.68 5.97
C GLY A 54 1.17 -2.18 5.05
N ALA A 55 0.78 -1.37 4.06
CA ALA A 55 -0.33 -1.68 3.16
C ALA A 55 0.18 -2.10 1.76
N CYS A 56 -0.41 -3.16 1.20
CA CYS A 56 -0.11 -3.63 -0.15
C CYS A 56 -1.21 -3.24 -1.15
N MET A 57 -0.80 -2.98 -2.39
CA MET A 57 -1.69 -2.96 -3.54
C MET A 57 -1.79 -4.35 -4.15
N THR A 58 -2.89 -4.60 -4.86
CA THR A 58 -3.16 -5.86 -5.56
C THR A 58 -2.96 -5.67 -7.05
N CYS A 59 -2.46 -6.70 -7.73
CA CYS A 59 -2.32 -6.69 -9.18
C CYS A 59 -3.67 -6.39 -9.86
N ASN A 60 -3.69 -5.45 -10.82
CA ASN A 60 -4.91 -5.05 -11.52
C ASN A 60 -5.37 -6.07 -12.59
N LYS A 61 -4.62 -7.16 -12.80
CA LYS A 61 -5.01 -8.20 -13.75
C LYS A 61 -6.13 -9.05 -13.16
N HIS A 62 -7.25 -9.15 -13.87
CA HIS A 62 -8.40 -9.94 -13.43
C HIS A 62 -7.99 -11.39 -13.13
N GLY A 63 -8.40 -11.89 -11.95
CA GLY A 63 -8.03 -13.22 -11.45
C GLY A 63 -6.65 -13.32 -10.79
N CYS A 64 -5.81 -12.28 -10.87
CA CYS A 64 -4.52 -12.24 -10.18
C CYS A 64 -4.73 -11.92 -8.69
N ARG A 65 -4.08 -12.69 -7.80
CA ARG A 65 -4.12 -12.50 -6.35
C ARG A 65 -2.80 -11.99 -5.77
N GLN A 66 -1.86 -11.61 -6.63
CA GLN A 66 -0.56 -11.10 -6.21
C GLN A 66 -0.73 -9.72 -5.54
N ALA A 67 -0.03 -9.54 -4.42
CA ALA A 67 -0.01 -8.29 -3.68
C ALA A 67 1.43 -7.83 -3.49
N PHE A 68 1.64 -6.52 -3.55
CA PHE A 68 2.96 -5.92 -3.43
C PHE A 68 2.87 -4.52 -2.82
N HIS A 69 3.94 -4.08 -2.18
CA HIS A 69 4.07 -2.69 -1.77
C HIS A 69 4.21 -1.79 -2.99
N VAL A 70 3.64 -0.58 -2.91
CA VAL A 70 3.82 0.44 -3.96
C VAL A 70 5.30 0.82 -4.11
N THR A 71 6.05 0.79 -3.00
CA THR A 71 7.50 1.02 -2.97
C THR A 71 8.22 -0.22 -2.46
N TRP A 72 9.36 -0.52 -3.07
CA TRP A 72 10.30 -1.57 -2.65
C TRP A 72 10.98 -1.23 -1.32
#